data_AF-A0A7S3D287-F1
#
_entry.id   AF-A0A7S3D287-F1
#
_cell.length_a   1.000
_cell.length_b   1.000
_cell.length_c   1.000
_cell.angle_alpha   90.00
_cell.angle_beta   90.00
_cell.angle_gamma   90.00
#
_symmetry.space_group_name_H-M   'P 1'
#
loop_
_entity.id
_entity.type
_entity.pdbx_description
1 polymer ?
#
loop_
_entity_poly.entity_id
_entity_poly.type
_entity_poly.pdbx_seq_one_letter_code
_entity_poly.pdbx_strand_id
1 'polypeptide(L)'
;RSALWVFCDCADMARSGTEKPFILFLSLFFAIFACVAIVVLAVAAQTSPSSSSPSSPTSSEDKEEYTILVSLDGFRHDYFDIHPGKAPTLESFRRDGVYADRMVPIFPSKTFPNHWSIVTGLNAESHGIVANSFYDPVFDEEFHLWSTRAVRNASWWG
;
A
#
# COMPACT_ATOMS: atom_id res chain seq x y z
N ARG A 1 -17.28 1.37 -7.90
CA ARG A 1 -16.67 1.35 -9.25
C ARG A 1 -15.18 1.42 -9.04
N SER A 2 -14.55 0.25 -8.93
CA SER A 2 -13.14 0.14 -8.57
C SER A 2 -12.53 -0.89 -9.51
N ALA A 3 -11.67 -0.42 -10.41
CA ALA A 3 -10.82 -1.25 -11.24
C ALA A 3 -9.58 -0.42 -11.57
N LEU A 4 -8.41 -0.89 -11.13
CA LEU A 4 -7.16 -0.67 -11.85
C LEU A 4 -6.23 -1.84 -11.52
N TRP A 5 -6.04 -2.69 -12.52
CA TRP A 5 -5.00 -3.71 -12.58
C TRP A 5 -4.05 -3.32 -13.70
N VAL A 6 -2.76 -3.24 -13.40
CA VAL A 6 -1.68 -3.41 -14.38
C VAL A 6 -0.52 -4.08 -13.67
N PHE A 7 -0.19 -5.30 -14.09
CA PHE A 7 1.21 -5.71 -14.25
C PHE A 7 1.27 -6.68 -15.43
N CYS A 8 2.11 -6.32 -16.39
CA CYS A 8 2.59 -7.17 -17.46
C CYS A 8 4.04 -7.48 -17.10
N ASP A 9 4.41 -8.75 -17.04
CA ASP A 9 5.74 -9.14 -17.49
C ASP A 9 5.67 -10.54 -18.09
N CYS A 10 6.35 -10.69 -19.22
CA CYS A 10 6.30 -11.84 -20.11
C CYS A 10 7.72 -12.35 -20.32
N ALA A 11 7.82 -13.64 -20.60
CA ALA A 11 9.02 -14.44 -20.89
C ALA A 11 9.76 -14.93 -19.63
N ASP A 12 10.28 -16.17 -19.56
CA ASP A 12 10.70 -17.09 -20.61
C ASP A 12 10.88 -18.47 -19.97
N MET A 13 10.56 -19.57 -20.66
CA MET A 13 11.36 -20.82 -20.58
C MET A 13 10.90 -21.82 -21.64
N ALA A 14 11.64 -21.85 -22.75
CA ALA A 14 11.50 -22.84 -23.80
C ALA A 14 12.22 -24.18 -23.48
N ARG A 15 11.70 -25.24 -24.10
CA ARG A 15 12.35 -26.52 -24.50
C ARG A 15 12.72 -27.57 -23.43
N SER A 16 12.07 -28.73 -23.54
CA SER A 16 12.79 -30.00 -23.74
C SER A 16 11.83 -31.07 -24.29
N GLY A 17 12.22 -31.73 -25.38
CA GLY A 17 11.40 -32.72 -26.08
C GLY A 17 11.31 -34.06 -25.35
N THR A 18 10.08 -34.57 -25.24
CA THR A 18 9.74 -35.99 -25.28
C THR A 18 8.27 -36.07 -25.74
N GLU A 19 7.99 -36.47 -26.98
CA GLU A 19 6.62 -36.40 -27.55
C GLU A 19 5.71 -37.59 -27.19
N LYS A 20 6.15 -38.52 -26.33
CA LYS A 20 5.39 -39.73 -25.97
C LYS A 20 4.61 -39.67 -24.64
N PRO A 21 5.00 -38.89 -23.60
CA PRO A 21 4.11 -38.67 -22.45
C PRO A 21 3.00 -37.62 -22.74
N PHE A 22 3.23 -36.67 -23.65
CA PHE A 22 2.30 -35.53 -23.85
C PHE A 22 0.90 -35.94 -24.34
N ILE A 23 0.81 -36.94 -25.23
CA ILE A 23 -0.48 -37.42 -25.76
C ILE A 23 -1.29 -38.19 -24.70
N LEU A 24 -0.62 -38.94 -23.82
CA LEU A 24 -1.27 -39.64 -22.69
C LEU A 24 -1.75 -38.66 -21.62
N PHE A 25 -0.99 -37.60 -21.36
CA PHE A 25 -1.41 -36.54 -20.45
C PHE A 25 -2.59 -35.74 -21.01
N LEU A 26 -2.61 -35.47 -22.31
CA LEU A 26 -3.70 -34.74 -22.96
C LEU A 26 -5.00 -35.56 -22.97
N SER A 27 -4.94 -36.86 -23.25
CA SER A 27 -6.13 -37.73 -23.25
C SER A 27 -6.71 -37.92 -21.84
N LEU A 28 -5.87 -38.06 -20.82
CA LEU A 28 -6.30 -38.12 -19.43
C LEU A 28 -6.93 -36.80 -18.97
N PHE A 29 -6.37 -35.66 -19.39
CA PHE A 29 -6.90 -34.35 -19.06
C PHE A 29 -8.30 -34.12 -19.67
N PHE A 30 -8.50 -34.46 -20.95
CA PHE A 30 -9.81 -34.39 -21.60
C PHE A 30 -10.82 -35.35 -20.97
N ALA A 31 -10.40 -36.56 -20.57
CA ALA A 31 -11.26 -37.51 -19.88
C ALA A 31 -11.71 -37.01 -18.49
N ILE A 32 -10.80 -36.40 -17.72
CA ILE A 32 -11.11 -35.82 -16.41
C ILE A 32 -12.09 -34.64 -16.56
N PHE A 33 -11.84 -33.73 -17.51
CA PHE A 33 -12.73 -32.58 -17.75
C PHE A 33 -14.13 -33.02 -18.17
N ALA A 34 -14.24 -34.05 -19.02
CA ALA A 34 -15.53 -34.61 -19.40
C ALA A 34 -16.27 -35.23 -18.20
N CYS A 35 -15.58 -35.98 -17.34
CA CYS A 35 -16.17 -36.54 -16.12
C CYS A 35 -16.65 -35.45 -15.16
N VAL A 36 -15.86 -34.39 -14.95
CA VAL A 36 -16.24 -33.26 -14.08
C VAL A 36 -17.46 -32.53 -14.65
N ALA A 37 -17.50 -32.28 -15.96
CA ALA A 37 -18.64 -31.62 -16.60
C ALA A 37 -19.94 -32.44 -16.47
N ILE A 38 -19.86 -33.77 -16.60
CA ILE A 38 -21.01 -34.67 -16.41
C ILE A 38 -21.51 -34.63 -14.97
N VAL A 39 -20.61 -34.62 -13.98
CA VAL A 39 -20.98 -34.52 -12.56
C VAL A 39 -21.64 -33.17 -12.26
N VAL A 40 -21.10 -32.07 -12.79
CA VAL A 40 -21.69 -30.73 -12.61
C VAL A 40 -23.08 -30.65 -13.23
N LEU A 41 -23.30 -31.21 -14.42
CA LEU A 41 -24.62 -31.27 -15.04
C LEU A 41 -25.60 -32.13 -14.23
N ALA A 42 -25.15 -33.26 -13.69
CA ALA A 42 -25.98 -34.14 -12.87
C ALA A 42 -26.38 -33.50 -11.52
N VAL A 43 -25.51 -32.67 -10.94
CA VAL A 43 -25.81 -31.90 -9.71
C VAL A 43 -26.77 -30.74 -10.02
N ALA A 44 -26.58 -30.05 -11.15
CA ALA A 44 -27.47 -28.96 -11.57
C ALA A 44 -28.89 -29.45 -11.88
N ALA A 45 -29.07 -30.71 -12.30
CA ALA A 45 -30.38 -31.30 -12.55
C ALA A 45 -31.17 -31.66 -11.27
N GLN A 46 -30.53 -31.66 -10.09
CA GLN A 46 -31.15 -32.08 -8.82
C GLN A 46 -31.56 -30.91 -7.92
N THR A 47 -31.22 -29.65 -8.25
CA THR A 47 -31.58 -28.51 -7.42
C THR A 47 -32.94 -27.95 -7.82
N SER A 48 -34.00 -28.36 -7.13
CA SER A 48 -35.28 -27.64 -7.18
C SER A 48 -35.11 -26.23 -6.60
N PRO A 49 -35.53 -25.15 -7.30
CA PRO A 49 -35.43 -23.80 -6.76
C PRO A 49 -36.48 -23.64 -5.66
N SER A 50 -36.02 -23.59 -4.40
CA SER A 50 -36.87 -23.15 -3.29
C SER A 50 -36.94 -21.62 -3.32
N SER A 51 -38.13 -21.10 -3.65
CA SER A 51 -38.42 -19.67 -3.60
C SER A 51 -38.52 -19.20 -2.15
N SER A 52 -37.43 -18.65 -1.62
CA SER A 52 -37.48 -17.82 -0.41
C SER A 52 -37.48 -16.34 -0.82
N SER A 53 -38.50 -15.62 -0.39
CA SER A 53 -38.65 -14.17 -0.60
C SER A 53 -37.52 -13.41 0.10
N PRO A 54 -36.95 -12.35 -0.51
CA PRO A 54 -35.89 -11.58 0.14
C PRO A 54 -36.50 -10.68 1.22
N SER A 55 -36.35 -11.07 2.49
CA SER A 55 -36.42 -10.12 3.60
C SER A 55 -35.18 -9.23 3.55
N SER A 56 -35.39 -7.92 3.43
CA SER A 56 -34.32 -6.93 3.39
C SER A 56 -33.50 -6.98 4.69
N PRO A 57 -32.17 -7.26 4.64
CA PRO A 57 -31.33 -7.02 5.79
C PRO A 57 -31.06 -5.51 5.87
N THR A 58 -31.68 -4.85 6.84
CA THR A 58 -31.26 -3.52 7.29
C THR A 58 -30.07 -3.69 8.24
N SER A 59 -28.94 -4.12 7.71
CA SER A 59 -27.64 -4.02 8.40
C SER A 59 -26.98 -2.75 7.90
N SER A 60 -26.96 -1.71 8.74
CA SER A 60 -26.00 -0.62 8.57
C SER A 60 -24.61 -1.24 8.70
N GLU A 61 -23.97 -1.52 7.57
CA GLU A 61 -22.53 -1.81 7.54
C GLU A 61 -21.82 -0.59 8.12
N ASP A 62 -21.21 -0.76 9.30
CA ASP A 62 -20.27 0.22 9.83
C ASP A 62 -19.12 0.34 8.82
N LYS A 63 -19.14 1.42 8.04
CA LYS A 63 -18.05 1.73 7.12
C LYS A 63 -16.82 2.02 7.95
N GLU A 64 -15.84 1.12 7.89
CA GLU A 64 -14.51 1.40 8.42
C GLU A 64 -13.93 2.64 7.75
N GLU A 65 -13.56 3.64 8.55
CA GLU A 65 -12.92 4.86 8.10
C GLU A 65 -11.41 4.70 8.23
N TYR A 66 -10.69 4.80 7.11
CA TYR A 66 -9.24 4.67 7.07
C TYR A 66 -8.57 6.05 7.08
N THR A 67 -7.56 6.21 7.93
CA THR A 67 -6.71 7.40 7.94
C THR A 67 -5.45 7.15 7.10
N ILE A 68 -5.18 8.02 6.14
CA ILE A 68 -3.96 7.99 5.31
C ILE A 68 -3.18 9.28 5.57
N LEU A 69 -1.93 9.13 6.04
CA LEU A 69 -0.99 10.24 6.17
C LEU A 69 -0.07 10.28 4.95
N VAL A 70 -0.12 11.38 4.19
CA VAL A 70 0.74 11.63 3.04
C VAL A 70 1.69 12.77 3.37
N SER A 71 3.00 12.51 3.36
CA SER A 71 4.04 13.53 3.54
C SER A 71 4.74 13.82 2.21
N LEU A 72 4.88 15.10 1.88
CA LEU A 72 5.65 15.59 0.74
C LEU A 72 6.87 16.36 1.27
N ASP A 73 8.04 15.72 1.24
CA ASP A 73 9.25 16.34 1.81
C ASP A 73 9.64 17.61 1.05
N GLY A 74 10.00 18.66 1.80
CA GLY A 74 10.35 19.97 1.23
C GLY A 74 9.20 20.75 0.59
N PHE A 75 7.93 20.36 0.79
CA PHE A 75 6.78 21.09 0.26
C PHE A 75 6.48 22.34 1.10
N ARG A 76 6.89 23.52 0.62
CA ARG A 76 6.70 24.79 1.35
C ARG A 76 5.27 25.29 1.23
N HIS A 77 4.78 25.98 2.26
CA HIS A 77 3.38 26.44 2.36
C HIS A 77 2.88 27.29 1.18
N ASP A 78 3.76 28.09 0.56
CA ASP A 78 3.43 29.04 -0.51
C ASP A 78 3.59 28.46 -1.93
N TYR A 79 3.88 27.16 -2.07
CA TYR A 79 4.09 26.53 -3.38
C TYR A 79 2.89 26.62 -4.31
N PHE A 80 1.66 26.60 -3.79
CA PHE A 80 0.46 26.83 -4.60
C PHE A 80 0.39 28.25 -5.16
N ASP A 81 0.93 29.23 -4.44
CA ASP A 81 0.87 30.64 -4.82
C ASP A 81 1.98 30.99 -5.82
N ILE A 82 3.19 30.44 -5.62
CA ILE A 82 4.33 30.67 -6.54
C ILE A 82 4.27 29.81 -7.80
N HIS A 83 3.57 28.68 -7.78
CA HIS A 83 3.45 27.75 -8.92
C HIS A 83 2.00 27.31 -9.17
N PRO A 84 1.10 28.26 -9.51
CA PRO A 84 -0.32 27.96 -9.67
C PRO A 84 -0.57 26.97 -10.81
N GLY A 85 -1.45 26.01 -10.58
CA GLY A 85 -1.87 24.99 -11.56
C GLY A 85 -0.85 23.87 -11.79
N LYS A 86 0.27 23.82 -11.04
CA LYS A 86 1.27 22.76 -11.18
C LYS A 86 0.90 21.47 -10.47
N ALA A 87 0.01 21.54 -9.49
CA ALA A 87 -0.45 20.38 -8.72
C ALA A 87 -1.98 20.36 -8.62
N PRO A 88 -2.71 20.18 -9.74
CA PRO A 88 -4.17 20.34 -9.79
C PRO A 88 -4.91 19.42 -8.80
N THR A 89 -4.42 18.20 -8.59
CA THR A 89 -5.01 17.28 -7.61
C THR A 89 -4.83 17.78 -6.17
N LEU A 90 -3.64 18.27 -5.80
CA LEU A 90 -3.40 18.83 -4.47
C LEU A 90 -4.15 20.14 -4.25
N GLU A 91 -4.26 20.97 -5.30
CA GLU A 91 -5.07 22.19 -5.29
C GLU A 91 -6.56 21.88 -5.08
N SER A 92 -7.09 20.79 -5.66
CA SER A 92 -8.46 20.35 -5.37
C SER A 92 -8.65 19.96 -3.91
N PHE A 93 -7.68 19.30 -3.26
CA PHE A 93 -7.75 19.03 -1.82
C PHE A 93 -7.72 20.30 -0.97
N ARG A 94 -6.91 21.30 -1.35
CA ARG A 94 -6.90 22.61 -0.67
C ARG A 94 -8.23 23.35 -0.80
N ARG A 95 -8.89 23.26 -1.96
CA ARG A 95 -10.17 23.93 -2.24
C ARG A 95 -11.36 23.23 -1.60
N ASP A 96 -11.41 21.90 -1.70
CA ASP A 96 -12.58 21.09 -1.36
C ASP A 96 -12.47 20.48 0.06
N GLY A 97 -11.29 20.54 0.68
CA GLY A 97 -11.00 20.01 2.02
C GLY A 97 -10.64 21.08 3.06
N VAL A 98 -10.02 20.64 4.16
CA VAL A 98 -9.50 21.52 5.21
C VAL A 98 -8.03 21.86 4.92
N TYR A 99 -7.70 23.15 4.99
CA TYR A 99 -6.36 23.65 4.72
C TYR A 99 -5.92 24.63 5.82
N ALA A 100 -4.64 24.56 6.20
CA ALA A 100 -4.01 25.49 7.14
C ALA A 100 -2.99 26.38 6.41
N ASP A 101 -2.85 27.63 6.84
CA ASP A 101 -1.95 28.60 6.20
C ASP A 101 -0.49 28.14 6.12
N ARG A 102 -0.01 27.46 7.17
CA ARG A 102 1.31 26.82 7.22
C ARG A 102 1.40 25.82 8.38
N MET A 103 2.30 24.86 8.24
CA MET A 103 2.79 24.03 9.34
C MET A 103 4.15 24.58 9.79
N VAL A 104 4.33 24.74 11.11
CA VAL A 104 5.62 25.17 11.68
C VAL A 104 6.43 23.91 12.01
N PRO A 105 7.60 23.69 11.39
CA PRO A 105 8.45 22.56 11.71
C PRO A 105 9.12 22.72 13.07
N ILE A 106 9.51 21.61 13.67
CA ILE A 106 10.41 21.63 14.83
C ILE A 106 11.82 22.05 14.39
N PHE A 107 12.63 22.51 15.35
CA PHE A 107 14.05 22.70 15.12
C PHE A 107 14.83 21.41 15.42
N PRO A 108 15.75 20.96 14.55
CA PRO A 108 16.08 21.55 13.24
C PRO A 108 15.06 21.18 12.16
N SER A 109 14.88 22.05 11.16
CA SER A 109 13.97 21.83 10.02
C SER A 109 14.56 20.82 9.01
N LYS A 110 14.78 19.58 9.46
CA LYS A 110 15.33 18.45 8.70
C LYS A 110 14.29 17.32 8.57
N THR A 111 14.43 16.52 7.53
CA THR A 111 13.51 15.42 7.17
C THR A 111 13.21 14.50 8.35
N PHE A 112 14.20 13.79 8.88
CA PHE A 112 13.96 12.76 9.90
C PHE A 112 13.39 13.31 11.20
N PRO A 113 14.00 14.35 11.81
CA PRO A 113 13.46 14.94 13.03
C PRO A 113 11.98 15.36 12.87
N ASN A 114 11.63 16.05 11.78
CA ASN A 114 10.26 16.51 11.59
C ASN A 114 9.26 15.39 11.29
N HIS A 115 9.62 14.42 10.45
CA HIS A 115 8.72 13.30 10.15
C HIS A 115 8.45 12.47 11.39
N TRP A 116 9.45 12.29 12.26
CA TRP A 116 9.29 11.58 13.51
C TRP A 116 8.46 12.36 14.53
N SER A 117 8.62 13.68 14.61
CA SER A 117 7.75 14.55 15.42
C SER A 117 6.29 14.49 15.00
N ILE A 118 5.98 14.40 13.70
CA ILE A 118 4.59 14.32 13.22
C ILE A 118 3.89 13.06 13.73
N VAL A 119 4.60 11.92 13.74
CA VAL A 119 4.02 10.63 14.14
C VAL A 119 4.04 10.40 15.65
N THR A 120 5.00 10.98 16.37
CA THR A 120 5.15 10.80 17.84
C THR A 120 4.55 11.93 18.66
N GLY A 121 4.42 13.13 18.11
CA GLY A 121 4.06 14.35 18.86
C GLY A 121 5.18 14.89 19.75
N LEU A 122 6.41 14.38 19.62
CA LEU A 122 7.56 14.75 20.46
C LEU A 122 8.53 15.69 19.74
N ASN A 123 9.29 16.48 20.50
CA ASN A 123 10.41 17.27 19.98
C ASN A 123 11.67 16.41 19.78
N ALA A 124 12.60 16.91 18.96
CA ALA A 124 13.89 16.25 18.67
C ALA A 124 14.66 15.80 19.91
N GLU A 125 14.68 16.64 20.94
CA GLU A 125 15.34 16.35 22.23
C GLU A 125 14.69 15.21 23.01
N SER A 126 13.39 14.95 22.79
CA SER A 126 12.64 13.92 23.53
C SER A 126 12.61 12.59 22.79
N HIS A 127 12.62 12.60 21.45
CA HIS A 127 12.56 11.39 20.64
C HIS A 127 13.92 10.92 20.09
N GLY A 128 15.02 11.56 20.47
CA GLY A 128 16.40 11.14 20.18
C GLY A 128 16.94 11.46 18.77
N ILE A 129 16.09 11.51 17.74
CA ILE A 129 16.49 11.86 16.37
C ILE A 129 16.71 13.38 16.20
N VAL A 130 17.92 13.86 16.49
CA VAL A 130 18.24 15.31 16.48
C VAL A 130 18.66 15.85 15.11
N ALA A 131 19.13 15.01 14.19
CA ALA A 131 19.55 15.42 12.85
C ALA A 131 19.45 14.26 11.85
N ASN A 132 19.62 14.55 10.55
CA ASN A 132 19.74 13.50 9.53
C ASN A 132 21.09 12.76 9.60
N SER A 133 22.09 13.37 10.23
CA SER A 133 23.38 12.75 10.55
C SER A 133 23.88 13.30 11.88
N PHE A 134 24.22 12.43 12.83
CA PHE A 134 24.77 12.81 14.14
C PHE A 134 25.51 11.64 14.78
N TYR A 135 26.37 11.94 15.75
CA TYR A 135 27.08 10.94 16.55
C TYR A 135 26.47 10.88 17.95
N ASP A 136 26.34 9.68 18.50
CA ASP A 136 25.91 9.45 19.87
C ASP A 136 27.08 8.91 20.72
N PRO A 137 27.50 9.63 21.77
CA PRO A 137 28.64 9.23 22.60
C PRO A 137 28.35 8.06 23.57
N VAL A 138 27.07 7.74 23.81
CA VAL A 138 26.66 6.61 24.65
C VAL A 138 26.69 5.32 23.84
N PHE A 139 26.23 5.38 22.59
CA PHE A 139 26.30 4.23 21.67
C PHE A 139 27.67 4.08 21.01
N ASP A 140 28.48 5.14 20.99
CA ASP A 140 29.73 5.22 20.24
C ASP A 140 29.53 4.91 18.74
N GLU A 141 28.43 5.43 18.19
CA GLU A 141 28.01 5.18 16.81
C GLU A 141 27.55 6.47 16.11
N GLU A 142 27.70 6.48 14.79
CA GLU A 142 27.17 7.53 13.92
C GLU A 142 25.84 7.10 13.29
N PHE A 143 24.83 7.93 13.46
CA PHE A 143 23.59 7.85 12.70
C PHE A 143 23.73 8.62 11.39
N HIS A 144 23.31 7.99 10.29
CA HIS A 144 23.17 8.63 8.99
C HIS A 144 21.88 8.19 8.32
N LEU A 145 21.11 9.14 7.79
CA LEU A 145 19.87 8.90 7.06
C LEU A 145 20.02 7.89 5.92
N TRP A 146 21.17 7.89 5.25
CA TRP A 146 21.47 7.02 4.11
C TRP A 146 21.91 5.61 4.53
N SER A 147 22.22 5.41 5.82
CA SER A 147 22.65 4.12 6.36
C SER A 147 21.44 3.27 6.72
N THR A 148 21.08 2.33 5.85
CA THR A 148 20.00 1.36 6.12
C THR A 148 20.19 0.61 7.43
N ARG A 149 21.44 0.35 7.82
CA ARG A 149 21.76 -0.30 9.10
C ARG A 149 21.37 0.59 10.29
N ALA A 150 21.76 1.86 10.25
CA ALA A 150 21.44 2.81 11.32
C ALA A 150 19.92 3.05 11.39
N VAL A 151 19.29 3.33 10.24
CA VAL A 151 17.84 3.63 10.19
C VAL A 151 16.97 2.46 10.68
N ARG A 152 17.41 1.21 10.48
CA ARG A 152 16.66 0.03 10.96
C ARG A 152 17.02 -0.41 12.38
N ASN A 153 18.06 0.17 12.99
CA ASN A 153 18.42 -0.17 14.35
C ASN A 153 17.42 0.50 15.31
N ALA A 154 16.65 -0.32 16.02
CA ALA A 154 15.61 0.10 16.94
C ALA A 154 16.14 1.00 18.07
N SER A 155 17.43 0.87 18.46
CA SER A 155 18.04 1.66 19.54
C SER A 155 18.04 3.17 19.30
N TRP A 156 17.89 3.62 18.04
CA TRP A 156 17.78 5.05 17.70
C TRP A 156 16.37 5.62 17.88
N TRP A 157 15.35 4.76 18.03
CA TRP A 157 13.94 5.15 17.96
C TRP A 157 13.22 4.86 19.28
N GLY A 158 13.34 5.78 20.25
CA GLY A 158 12.61 5.73 21.52
C GLY A 158 13.47 5.27 22.70
#